data_AF-A0AAV4ATX6-F1
#
_entry.id   AF-A0AAV4ATX6-F1
#
_cell.length_a   1.000
_cell.length_b   1.000
_cell.length_c   1.000
_cell.angle_alpha   90.00
_cell.angle_beta   90.00
_cell.angle_gamma   90.00
#
_symmetry.space_group_name_H-M   'P 1'
#
loop_
_entity.id
_entity.type
_entity.pdbx_description
1 polymer ?
#
loop_
_entity_poly.entity_id
_entity_poly.type
_entity_poly.pdbx_seq_one_letter_code
_entity_poly.pdbx_strand_id
1 'polypeptide(L)'
;MESLKVISALLGVEDCTSLRELAVQFGCPKVVPHAADILQRYTRDQCCDIDFGSAMFLCAALFVAAKREKVKIDFTKLKERSGVKKMTFDRLIDELQKYVLHAATSEKKNSFSARKRKGLMETIDAQIQEATGILDNQ
;
A
#
# COMPACT_ATOMS: atom_id res chain seq x y z
N MET A 1 21.56 12.34 21.70
CA MET A 1 20.46 12.05 20.75
C MET A 1 20.51 10.63 20.18
N GLU A 2 21.64 9.91 20.21
CA GLU A 2 21.71 8.51 19.77
C GLU A 2 20.99 7.52 20.69
N SER A 3 20.90 7.81 21.98
CA SER A 3 20.25 6.95 22.98
C SER A 3 18.78 6.65 22.67
N LEU A 4 18.03 7.64 22.15
CA LEU A 4 16.62 7.44 21.81
C LEU A 4 16.43 6.49 20.63
N LYS A 5 17.33 6.52 19.63
CA LYS A 5 17.31 5.59 18.49
C LYS A 5 17.63 4.16 18.89
N VAL A 6 18.55 4.00 19.85
CA VAL A 6 18.87 2.67 20.41
C VAL A 6 17.68 2.12 21.20
N ILE A 7 16.99 2.97 21.97
CA ILE A 7 15.81 2.58 22.74
C ILE A 7 14.62 2.25 21.83
N SER A 8 14.36 3.02 20.78
CA SER A 8 13.28 2.72 19.83
C SER A 8 13.54 1.41 19.07
N ALA A 9 14.77 1.19 18.61
CA ALA A 9 15.19 -0.06 18.00
C ALA A 9 15.04 -1.27 18.95
N LEU A 10 15.40 -1.11 20.23
CA LEU A 10 15.24 -2.16 21.25
C LEU A 10 13.77 -2.48 21.54
N LEU A 11 12.91 -1.46 21.49
CA LEU A 11 11.47 -1.59 21.72
C LEU A 11 10.71 -2.09 20.47
N GLY A 12 11.39 -2.31 19.34
CA GLY A 12 10.75 -2.68 18.08
C GLY A 12 9.84 -1.58 17.52
N VAL A 13 9.97 -0.36 18.04
CA VAL A 13 9.32 0.83 17.49
C VAL A 13 10.15 1.18 16.27
N GLU A 14 9.73 0.71 15.10
CA GLU A 14 10.32 1.17 13.84
C GLU A 14 10.21 2.68 13.82
N ASP A 15 11.34 3.39 14.03
CA ASP A 15 11.41 4.84 13.86
C ASP A 15 10.68 5.14 12.55
N CYS A 16 9.62 5.95 12.61
CA CYS A 16 8.82 6.34 11.45
C CYS A 16 9.71 7.14 10.50
N THR A 17 10.57 6.44 9.76
CA THR A 17 11.55 7.02 8.86
C THR A 17 10.77 7.57 7.69
N SER A 18 10.87 8.88 7.51
CA SER A 18 10.21 9.56 6.40
C SER A 18 10.66 8.94 5.08
N LEU A 19 9.79 9.00 4.06
CA LEU A 19 10.09 8.48 2.72
C LEU A 19 11.45 8.99 2.19
N ARG A 20 11.83 10.21 2.56
CA ARG A 20 13.13 10.83 2.24
C ARG A 20 14.29 10.16 2.96
N GLU A 21 14.18 9.87 4.25
CA GLU A 21 15.23 9.19 5.01
C GLU A 21 15.45 7.75 4.56
N LEU A 22 14.37 7.03 4.25
CA LEU A 22 14.45 5.71 3.62
C LEU A 22 15.19 5.82 2.28
N ALA A 23 14.79 6.76 1.42
CA ALA A 23 15.44 6.93 0.14
C ALA A 23 16.94 7.29 0.26
N VAL A 24 17.36 8.05 1.28
CA VAL A 24 18.77 8.31 1.53
C VAL A 24 19.51 7.04 1.98
N GLN A 25 18.93 6.25 2.88
CA GLN A 25 19.51 4.97 3.33
C GLN A 25 19.68 3.96 2.19
N PHE A 26 18.74 3.94 1.26
CA PHE A 26 18.77 3.05 0.08
C PHE A 26 19.46 3.69 -1.14
N GLY A 27 20.00 4.91 -1.04
CA GLY A 27 20.70 5.59 -2.14
C GLY A 27 19.82 6.03 -3.31
N CYS A 28 18.51 6.19 -3.09
CA CYS A 28 17.48 6.47 -4.10
C CYS A 28 16.70 7.79 -3.87
N PRO A 29 17.33 8.94 -3.54
CA PRO A 29 16.59 10.17 -3.20
C PRO A 29 15.80 10.76 -4.38
N LYS A 30 16.22 10.47 -5.62
CA LYS A 30 15.54 10.93 -6.85
C LYS A 30 14.14 10.36 -7.02
N VAL A 31 13.86 9.23 -6.35
CA VAL A 31 12.64 8.45 -6.56
C VAL A 31 11.54 8.79 -5.54
N VAL A 32 11.88 9.57 -4.50
CA VAL A 32 10.98 10.07 -3.45
C VAL A 32 9.71 10.74 -4.01
N PRO A 33 9.79 11.70 -4.96
CA PRO A 33 8.57 12.36 -5.46
C PRO A 33 7.64 11.38 -6.19
N HIS A 34 8.19 10.38 -6.89
CA HIS A 34 7.39 9.35 -7.55
C HIS A 34 6.73 8.42 -6.53
N ALA A 35 7.46 8.00 -5.50
CA ALA A 35 6.89 7.18 -4.43
C ALA A 35 5.77 7.92 -3.66
N ALA A 36 5.91 9.23 -3.44
CA ALA A 36 4.89 10.05 -2.80
C ALA A 36 3.60 10.17 -3.65
N ASP A 37 3.72 10.39 -4.96
CA ASP A 37 2.57 10.43 -5.88
C ASP A 37 1.82 9.08 -5.91
N ILE A 38 2.54 7.96 -5.92
CA ILE A 38 1.94 6.62 -5.88
C ILE A 38 1.15 6.41 -4.59
N LEU A 39 1.74 6.75 -3.43
CA LEU A 39 1.07 6.64 -2.14
C LEU A 39 -0.15 7.55 -2.05
N GLN A 40 -0.05 8.80 -2.52
CA GLN A 40 -1.17 9.73 -2.53
C GLN A 40 -2.36 9.20 -3.34
N ARG A 41 -2.10 8.63 -4.54
CA ARG A 41 -3.14 8.00 -5.35
C ARG A 41 -3.73 6.76 -4.68
N TYR A 42 -2.86 5.95 -4.06
CA TYR A 42 -3.28 4.77 -3.33
C TYR A 42 -4.19 5.12 -2.15
N THR A 43 -3.82 6.10 -1.33
CA THR A 43 -4.63 6.60 -0.19
C THR A 43 -5.95 7.23 -0.65
N ARG A 44 -5.97 7.88 -1.82
CA ARG A 44 -7.21 8.44 -2.38
C ARG A 44 -8.18 7.36 -2.84
N ASP A 45 -7.67 6.30 -3.46
CA ASP A 45 -8.50 5.20 -3.98
C ASP A 45 -8.87 4.18 -2.89
N GLN A 46 -8.01 4.01 -1.89
CA GLN A 46 -8.25 3.21 -0.69
C GLN A 46 -8.89 4.10 0.38
N CYS A 47 -10.23 4.17 0.37
CA CYS A 47 -11.01 4.85 1.40
C CYS A 47 -11.07 3.99 2.69
N CYS A 48 -9.90 3.65 3.25
CA CYS A 48 -9.73 2.78 4.41
C CYS A 48 -9.00 3.57 5.50
N ASP A 49 -9.44 3.41 6.76
CA ASP A 49 -8.81 4.00 7.94
C ASP A 49 -7.55 3.21 8.33
N ILE A 50 -6.58 3.18 7.40
CA ILE A 50 -5.30 2.48 7.54
C ILE A 50 -4.20 3.53 7.60
N ASP A 51 -3.25 3.35 8.50
CA ASP A 51 -2.07 4.21 8.57
C ASP A 51 -1.11 3.92 7.41
N PHE A 52 -1.22 4.70 6.34
CA PHE A 52 -0.31 4.67 5.18
C PHE A 52 1.08 5.24 5.49
N GLY A 53 1.29 5.80 6.68
CA GLY A 53 2.60 6.24 7.17
C GLY A 53 3.48 5.12 7.72
N SER A 54 2.95 3.89 7.84
CA SER A 54 3.73 2.73 8.30
C SER A 54 4.88 2.39 7.34
N ALA A 55 5.99 1.91 7.90
CA ALA A 55 7.18 1.51 7.16
C ALA A 55 6.88 0.50 6.03
N MET A 56 5.83 -0.31 6.17
CA MET A 56 5.39 -1.24 5.12
C MET A 56 5.00 -0.53 3.81
N PHE A 57 4.24 0.57 3.90
CA PHE A 57 3.74 1.30 2.73
C PHE A 57 4.86 2.14 2.11
N LEU A 58 5.68 2.78 2.95
CA LEU A 58 6.82 3.57 2.52
C LEU A 58 7.86 2.72 1.77
N CYS A 59 8.23 1.56 2.32
CA CYS A 59 9.15 0.61 1.69
C CYS A 59 8.58 0.09 0.36
N ALA A 60 7.32 -0.34 0.33
CA ALA A 60 6.71 -0.86 -0.89
C ALA A 60 6.62 0.20 -1.99
N ALA A 61 6.19 1.42 -1.67
CA ALA A 61 6.11 2.52 -2.63
C ALA A 61 7.49 2.90 -3.18
N LEU A 62 8.51 2.96 -2.32
CA LEU A 62 9.88 3.23 -2.74
C LEU A 62 10.41 2.15 -3.69
N PHE A 63 10.12 0.88 -3.42
CA PHE A 63 10.49 -0.23 -4.30
C PHE A 63 9.83 -0.14 -5.67
N VAL A 64 8.52 0.10 -5.71
CA VAL A 64 7.77 0.19 -6.97
C VAL A 64 8.26 1.39 -7.80
N ALA A 65 8.53 2.51 -7.15
CA ALA A 65 9.08 3.69 -7.79
C ALA A 65 10.52 3.44 -8.30
N ALA A 66 11.36 2.75 -7.53
CA ALA A 66 12.72 2.44 -7.93
C ALA A 66 12.78 1.48 -9.12
N LYS A 67 11.81 0.56 -9.20
CA LYS A 67 11.62 -0.34 -10.34
C LYS A 67 11.29 0.43 -11.63
N ARG A 68 10.61 1.58 -11.55
CA ARG A 68 10.38 2.49 -12.71
C ARG A 68 11.68 3.13 -13.16
N GLU A 69 12.42 3.69 -12.21
CA GLU A 69 13.62 4.47 -12.46
C GLU A 69 14.86 3.57 -12.70
N LYS A 70 14.66 2.24 -12.78
CA LYS A 70 15.69 1.21 -12.95
C LYS A 70 16.81 1.29 -11.90
N VAL A 71 16.50 1.78 -10.70
CA VAL A 71 17.47 1.85 -9.61
C VAL A 71 17.51 0.49 -8.90
N LYS A 72 18.72 -0.05 -8.71
CA LYS A 72 18.92 -1.28 -7.94
C LYS A 72 18.72 -0.98 -6.45
N ILE A 73 17.66 -1.53 -5.88
CA ILE A 73 17.43 -1.55 -4.44
C ILE A 73 17.53 -2.99 -3.93
N ASP A 74 18.20 -3.17 -2.80
CA ASP A 74 18.27 -4.44 -2.09
C ASP A 74 16.90 -4.81 -1.50
N PHE A 75 16.14 -5.65 -2.22
CA PHE A 75 14.81 -6.10 -1.81
C PHE A 75 14.82 -6.79 -0.43
N THR A 76 15.87 -7.53 -0.11
CA THR A 76 16.01 -8.22 1.19
C THR A 76 16.04 -7.24 2.35
N LYS A 77 16.89 -6.21 2.29
CA LYS A 77 17.01 -5.18 3.33
C LYS A 77 15.73 -4.35 3.47
N LEU A 78 15.11 -4.03 2.33
CA LEU A 78 13.87 -3.27 2.29
C LEU A 78 12.69 -4.06 2.90
N LYS A 79 12.64 -5.36 2.67
CA LYS A 79 11.67 -6.26 3.31
C LYS A 79 11.92 -6.38 4.81
N GLU A 80 13.16 -6.58 5.24
CA GLU A 80 13.51 -6.61 6.67
C GLU A 80 13.06 -5.32 7.38
N ARG A 81 13.23 -4.17 6.70
CA ARG A 81 12.80 -2.86 7.19
C ARG A 81 11.28 -2.62 7.14
N SER A 82 10.52 -3.50 6.50
CA SER A 82 9.06 -3.40 6.44
C SER A 82 8.36 -4.22 7.51
N GLY A 83 9.09 -5.07 8.25
CA GLY A 83 8.54 -5.93 9.30
C GLY A 83 7.54 -7.00 8.85
N VAL A 84 7.19 -7.08 7.56
CA VAL A 84 6.11 -7.94 7.05
C VAL A 84 6.59 -9.21 6.36
N LYS A 85 5.71 -10.23 6.34
CA LYS A 85 5.93 -11.47 5.59
C LYS A 85 6.05 -11.19 4.10
N LYS A 86 6.91 -11.96 3.42
CA LYS A 86 7.19 -11.82 1.97
C LYS A 86 5.90 -11.76 1.14
N MET A 87 4.97 -12.69 1.40
CA MET A 87 3.71 -12.78 0.65
C MET A 87 2.85 -11.52 0.79
N THR A 88 2.82 -10.90 1.97
CA THR A 88 2.07 -9.67 2.21
C THR A 88 2.73 -8.49 1.51
N PHE A 89 4.06 -8.43 1.58
CA PHE A 89 4.85 -7.39 0.91
C PHE A 89 4.72 -7.46 -0.61
N ASP A 90 4.84 -8.66 -1.20
CA ASP A 90 4.68 -8.90 -2.64
C ASP A 90 3.27 -8.49 -3.12
N ARG A 91 2.23 -8.87 -2.38
CA ARG A 91 0.84 -8.44 -2.68
C ARG A 91 0.68 -6.92 -2.65
N LEU A 92 1.27 -6.26 -1.65
CA LEU A 92 1.21 -4.80 -1.54
C LEU A 92 1.94 -4.12 -2.72
N ILE A 93 3.09 -4.66 -3.13
CA ILE A 93 3.81 -4.21 -4.33
C ILE A 93 2.94 -4.37 -5.57
N ASP A 94 2.31 -5.52 -5.77
CA ASP A 94 1.44 -5.76 -6.92
C ASP A 94 0.26 -4.78 -6.98
N GLU A 95 -0.34 -4.45 -5.82
CA GLU A 95 -1.39 -3.44 -5.71
C GLU A 95 -0.86 -2.04 -6.07
N LEU A 96 0.26 -1.61 -5.49
CA LEU A 96 0.88 -0.30 -5.76
C LEU A 96 1.35 -0.18 -7.22
N GLN A 97 1.82 -1.28 -7.82
CA GLN A 97 2.32 -1.32 -9.20
C GLN A 97 1.25 -0.92 -10.23
N LYS A 98 -0.04 -1.15 -9.94
CA LYS A 98 -1.17 -0.71 -10.78
C LYS A 98 -1.20 0.80 -10.93
N TYR A 99 -1.05 1.53 -9.82
CA TYR A 99 -1.12 3.00 -9.79
C TYR A 99 0.02 3.66 -10.56
N VAL A 100 1.18 3.01 -10.58
CA VAL A 100 2.33 3.53 -11.31
C VAL A 100 2.14 3.39 -12.82
N LEU A 101 1.44 2.35 -13.30
CA LEU A 101 1.22 2.14 -14.73
C LEU A 101 0.23 3.14 -15.30
N HIS A 102 -0.78 3.49 -14.51
CA HIS A 102 -1.73 4.54 -14.86
C HIS A 102 -1.13 5.96 -14.78
N ALA A 103 -0.01 6.17 -14.09
CA ALA A 103 0.65 7.49 -14.04
C ALA A 103 1.34 7.91 -15.35
N ALA A 104 1.77 6.96 -16.19
CA ALA A 104 2.34 7.24 -17.51
C ALA A 104 1.27 7.53 -18.59
N THR A 105 -0.01 7.40 -18.25
CA THR A 105 -1.15 7.63 -19.15
C THR A 105 -2.14 8.56 -18.47
N SER A 106 -1.76 9.82 -18.27
CA SER A 106 -2.80 10.85 -18.25
C SER A 106 -3.53 10.77 -19.58
N GLU A 107 -4.86 10.68 -19.51
CA GLU A 107 -5.82 10.61 -20.63
C GLU A 107 -6.12 9.23 -21.22
N LYS A 108 -6.78 8.34 -20.45
CA LYS A 108 -8.12 7.76 -20.80
C LYS A 108 -8.49 6.59 -19.88
N LYS A 109 -9.73 6.68 -19.37
CA LYS A 109 -10.60 5.60 -18.87
C LYS A 109 -10.29 5.04 -17.48
N ASN A 110 -10.86 5.75 -16.51
CA ASN A 110 -11.75 5.19 -15.51
C ASN A 110 -12.62 4.03 -16.08
N SER A 111 -12.18 2.77 -16.02
CA SER A 111 -13.07 1.61 -16.30
C SER A 111 -12.57 0.22 -15.89
N PHE A 112 -11.77 0.03 -14.83
CA PHE A 112 -11.37 -1.36 -14.46
C PHE A 112 -11.42 -1.79 -12.98
N SER A 113 -11.92 -0.96 -12.05
CA SER A 113 -12.23 -1.43 -10.68
C SER A 113 -13.73 -1.64 -10.41
N ALA A 114 -14.61 -1.45 -11.40
CA ALA A 114 -16.04 -1.72 -11.27
C ALA A 114 -16.42 -3.18 -11.61
N ARG A 115 -15.51 -4.01 -12.16
CA ARG A 115 -15.89 -5.30 -12.76
C ARG A 115 -15.74 -6.54 -11.89
N LYS A 116 -15.16 -6.43 -10.68
CA LYS A 116 -15.05 -7.59 -9.76
C LYS A 116 -15.76 -7.44 -8.41
N ARG A 117 -16.38 -6.29 -8.13
CA ARG A 117 -17.16 -6.07 -6.90
C ARG A 117 -18.68 -6.06 -7.07
N LYS A 118 -19.20 -6.20 -8.30
CA LYS A 118 -20.66 -6.25 -8.51
C LYS A 118 -21.31 -7.58 -8.11
N GLY A 119 -20.57 -8.69 -8.14
CA GLY A 119 -21.14 -10.00 -7.81
C GLY A 119 -21.23 -10.32 -6.32
N LEU A 120 -20.46 -9.65 -5.45
CA LEU A 120 -20.38 -10.00 -4.03
C LEU A 120 -21.32 -9.17 -3.14
N MET A 121 -21.64 -7.93 -3.55
CA MET A 121 -22.61 -7.10 -2.81
C MET A 121 -24.04 -7.67 -2.96
N GLU A 122 -24.37 -8.24 -4.13
CA GLU A 122 -25.69 -8.77 -4.44
C GLU A 122 -25.99 -10.11 -3.72
N THR A 123 -24.95 -10.93 -3.46
CA THR A 123 -25.12 -12.19 -2.72
C THR A 123 -25.22 -12.01 -1.21
N ILE A 124 -24.61 -10.97 -0.65
CA ILE A 124 -24.71 -10.67 0.79
C ILE A 124 -26.09 -10.08 1.10
N ASP A 125 -26.63 -9.23 0.23
CA ASP A 125 -27.97 -8.64 0.41
C ASP A 125 -29.08 -9.70 0.27
N ALA A 126 -28.94 -10.65 -0.66
CA ALA A 126 -29.89 -11.75 -0.84
C ALA A 126 -29.95 -12.71 0.36
N GLN A 127 -28.85 -12.88 1.11
CA GLN A 127 -28.79 -13.76 2.29
C GLN A 127 -29.26 -13.09 3.59
N ILE A 128 -29.34 -11.74 3.63
CA ILE A 128 -29.86 -11.01 4.80
C ILE A 128 -31.40 -10.91 4.73
N GLN A 129 -31.97 -10.79 3.53
CA GLN A 129 -33.42 -10.69 3.34
C GLN A 129 -34.16 -12.03 3.60
N GLU A 130 -33.50 -13.18 3.39
CA GLU A 130 -34.12 -14.50 3.59
C GLU A 130 -34.31 -14.87 5.08
N ALA A 131 -33.56 -14.24 6.00
CA ALA A 131 -33.65 -14.52 7.43
C ALA A 131 -34.69 -13.66 8.18
N THR A 132 -35.33 -12.67 7.54
CA THR A 132 -36.31 -11.77 8.19
C THR A 132 -37.75 -11.90 7.68
N GLY A 133 -38.04 -12.87 6.81
CA GLY A 133 -39.33 -13.00 6.11
C GLY A 133 -40.26 -14.16 6.54
N ILE A 134 -40.02 -14.84 7.68
CA ILE A 134 -40.92 -15.91 8.14
C ILE A 134 -41.47 -15.58 9.54
N LEU A 135 -42.22 -14.49 9.68
CA LEU A 135 -43.21 -14.30 10.74
C LEU A 135 -44.18 -13.18 10.33
N ASP A 136 -44.94 -13.35 9.23
CA ASP A 136 -46.22 -12.65 9.02
C ASP A 136 -46.93 -13.20 7.77
N ASN A 137 -47.63 -14.32 7.93
CA ASN A 137 -48.84 -14.59 7.15
C ASN A 137 -49.73 -15.59 7.89
N GLN A 138 -50.78 -15.03 8.48
CA GLN A 138 -52.17 -15.50 8.59
C GLN A 138 -52.44 -17.01 8.59
#